data_AF-A0A4S2M1W2-F1
#
_entry.id   AF-A0A4S2M1W2-F1
#
_cell.length_a   1.000
_cell.length_b   1.000
_cell.length_c   1.000
_cell.angle_alpha   90.00
_cell.angle_beta   90.00
_cell.angle_gamma   90.00
#
_symmetry.space_group_name_H-M   'P 1'
#
loop_
_entity.id
_entity.type
_entity.pdbx_description
1 polymer ?
#
loop_
_entity_poly.entity_id
_entity_poly.type
_entity_poly.pdbx_seq_one_letter_code
_entity_poly.pdbx_strand_id
1 'polypeptide(L)'
;MDTEITRRHQPTCETSPESDPSSGDVLLSQSKSAYRDEEEDEDMATDPINPDFVAAEKLHQGTGYVPSFITSLVGRLPPRWMNWTVRFFTTIFLISTFSALVYLGPLALVCLVLLLQFACFYEIINIGLVVYRSHDLPWFRLLSWYFLFSSNYFLFGESLITRFRLLLAKEDFLQPLVTHHHFLSYSFYSSGIVLFVLSLVKRHYIKQFTLFGWTHVTLLLVVCSSHFQIQNIFNGIIWFLMPVALVICNDIMAYVFGFFFGKTPLIKLSPKKTWEGFIGGGIATILFGFFFSLILLRYDYFVCPLEWDDTIGALTTSCTRNPVFIPRTYNVSKWMFMVPFRQFTWYPFLWHYLIIALYVSVVGPFGGFFASGFKRAFRIKDFGDVFPGHGGVVDRFDCQFIVGVFVFIYYNSFVRIYSPASLLSRIYVLPIHEQLAFYRLLTEGLHQRGLLPDRLSNLVNELIDPSELSSVSAISEAP
;
A
#
# COMPACT_ATOMS: atom_id res chain seq x y z
N MET A 1 -4.78 65.07 -2.46
CA MET A 1 -4.81 65.84 -3.73
C MET A 1 -5.21 64.85 -4.81
N ASP A 2 -6.50 64.65 -5.11
CA ASP A 2 -7.66 65.59 -5.17
C ASP A 2 -7.45 66.65 -6.28
N THR A 3 -8.39 66.95 -7.19
CA THR A 3 -9.70 66.34 -7.60
C THR A 3 -10.00 66.80 -9.08
N GLU A 4 -11.14 66.62 -9.78
CA GLU A 4 -12.51 66.20 -9.43
C GLU A 4 -13.26 65.40 -10.54
N ILE A 5 -14.42 65.87 -11.02
CA ILE A 5 -15.43 65.21 -11.89
C ILE A 5 -15.93 66.21 -12.96
N THR A 6 -16.27 65.76 -14.18
CA THR A 6 -17.30 66.43 -15.02
C THR A 6 -18.04 65.47 -15.97
N ARG A 7 -19.17 65.92 -16.57
CA ARG A 7 -20.16 65.13 -17.34
C ARG A 7 -20.59 65.82 -18.65
N ARG A 8 -21.27 65.04 -19.52
CA ARG A 8 -21.96 65.42 -20.80
C ARG A 8 -20.99 65.69 -21.98
N HIS A 9 -21.35 65.46 -23.25
CA HIS A 9 -22.67 65.53 -23.92
C HIS A 9 -22.95 64.41 -24.95
N GLN A 10 -24.19 64.38 -25.45
CA GLN A 10 -24.72 63.58 -26.57
C GLN A 10 -25.50 64.52 -27.52
N PRO A 11 -25.54 64.22 -28.83
CA PRO A 11 -26.70 64.56 -29.68
C PRO A 11 -27.19 63.37 -30.55
N THR A 12 -28.27 63.58 -31.30
CA THR A 12 -29.08 62.57 -32.04
C THR A 12 -29.50 63.05 -33.44
N CYS A 13 -29.68 62.12 -34.38
CA CYS A 13 -30.56 62.13 -35.58
C CYS A 13 -30.92 60.64 -35.87
N GLU A 14 -32.15 60.21 -36.20
CA GLU A 14 -33.00 60.47 -37.39
C GLU A 14 -32.42 59.82 -38.68
N THR A 15 -33.15 59.07 -39.53
CA THR A 15 -34.56 58.57 -39.55
C THR A 15 -34.72 57.37 -40.53
N SER A 16 -35.84 56.63 -40.45
CA SER A 16 -36.26 55.48 -41.31
C SER A 16 -36.82 55.92 -42.71
N PRO A 17 -37.42 55.10 -43.64
CA PRO A 17 -38.18 53.83 -43.47
C PRO A 17 -38.11 52.73 -44.60
N GLU A 18 -38.84 51.61 -44.35
CA GLU A 18 -39.60 50.70 -45.27
C GLU A 18 -38.99 49.96 -46.50
N SER A 19 -39.09 48.60 -46.52
CA SER A 19 -39.88 47.80 -47.50
C SER A 19 -39.67 46.25 -47.38
N ASP A 20 -40.71 45.48 -47.73
CA ASP A 20 -40.86 43.98 -47.75
C ASP A 20 -41.23 43.52 -49.19
N PRO A 21 -41.43 42.23 -49.57
CA PRO A 21 -40.93 40.92 -49.09
C PRO A 21 -40.53 39.92 -50.25
N SER A 22 -40.50 38.59 -49.99
CA SER A 22 -40.41 37.42 -50.93
C SER A 22 -39.00 37.10 -51.51
N SER A 23 -38.64 35.89 -51.99
CA SER A 23 -39.25 34.54 -52.20
C SER A 23 -38.24 33.45 -51.71
N GLY A 24 -38.47 32.13 -51.54
CA GLY A 24 -39.37 31.16 -52.18
C GLY A 24 -38.64 30.39 -53.32
N ASP A 25 -38.46 29.06 -53.33
CA ASP A 25 -38.73 28.00 -52.33
C ASP A 25 -37.47 27.06 -52.17
N VAL A 26 -37.34 25.73 -52.40
CA VAL A 26 -38.22 24.62 -52.83
C VAL A 26 -37.61 23.23 -52.50
N LEU A 27 -38.42 22.24 -52.04
CA LEU A 27 -38.12 20.79 -51.79
C LEU A 27 -37.06 20.47 -50.70
N LEU A 28 -37.14 19.44 -49.84
CA LEU A 28 -38.09 18.36 -49.48
C LEU A 28 -37.73 17.94 -48.02
N SER A 29 -38.45 17.19 -47.18
CA SER A 29 -39.59 16.25 -47.27
C SER A 29 -40.37 16.20 -45.92
N GLN A 30 -41.38 15.33 -45.78
CA GLN A 30 -41.87 14.85 -44.49
C GLN A 30 -42.13 13.34 -44.49
N SER A 31 -41.95 12.69 -43.34
CA SER A 31 -42.74 11.52 -42.92
C SER A 31 -42.87 11.50 -41.38
N LYS A 32 -43.96 10.93 -40.85
CA LYS A 32 -44.32 10.97 -39.42
C LYS A 32 -44.41 9.57 -38.81
N SER A 33 -43.89 9.40 -37.59
CA SER A 33 -44.52 8.63 -36.49
C SER A 33 -43.66 8.86 -35.23
N ALA A 34 -44.04 9.70 -34.28
CA ALA A 34 -45.10 9.46 -33.30
C ALA A 34 -44.86 8.22 -32.42
N TYR A 35 -44.23 8.45 -31.26
CA TYR A 35 -44.63 7.88 -29.97
C TYR A 35 -44.40 8.96 -28.88
N ARG A 36 -45.02 8.77 -27.71
CA ARG A 36 -45.22 9.80 -26.67
C ARG A 36 -44.67 9.30 -25.34
N ASP A 37 -43.77 10.05 -24.74
CA ASP A 37 -43.42 10.00 -23.32
C ASP A 37 -43.43 11.44 -22.79
N GLU A 38 -44.49 11.82 -22.07
CA GLU A 38 -44.58 13.08 -21.32
C GLU A 38 -44.40 12.76 -19.84
N GLU A 39 -43.18 12.96 -19.31
CA GLU A 39 -42.92 12.90 -17.86
C GLU A 39 -41.60 13.66 -17.52
N GLU A 40 -41.49 14.91 -18.00
CA GLU A 40 -40.49 15.88 -17.52
C GLU A 40 -40.98 16.56 -16.24
N ASP A 41 -41.16 15.79 -15.17
CA ASP A 41 -41.46 16.34 -13.84
C ASP A 41 -40.26 17.12 -13.26
N GLU A 42 -40.54 18.28 -12.67
CA GLU A 42 -39.56 19.32 -12.29
C GLU A 42 -38.69 19.01 -11.05
N ASP A 43 -38.03 17.84 -11.00
CA ASP A 43 -37.18 17.47 -9.86
C ASP A 43 -35.73 17.98 -10.03
N MET A 44 -35.53 19.25 -9.64
CA MET A 44 -34.27 19.98 -9.40
C MET A 44 -33.04 19.54 -10.22
N ALA A 45 -32.67 20.35 -11.22
CA ALA A 45 -31.42 20.27 -11.97
C ALA A 45 -30.16 20.37 -11.08
N THR A 46 -29.81 19.24 -10.45
CA THR A 46 -28.62 19.06 -9.63
C THR A 46 -27.48 18.60 -10.53
N ASP A 47 -26.36 19.35 -10.49
CA ASP A 47 -25.15 19.00 -11.21
C ASP A 47 -24.78 17.53 -10.93
N PRO A 48 -24.68 16.64 -11.95
CA PRO A 48 -24.61 15.19 -11.73
C PRO A 48 -23.34 14.73 -10.99
N ILE A 49 -22.38 15.63 -10.80
CA ILE A 49 -21.10 15.42 -10.13
C ILE A 49 -20.85 16.43 -8.98
N ASN A 50 -21.88 17.12 -8.46
CA ASN A 50 -21.69 17.97 -7.27
C ASN A 50 -21.66 17.10 -5.99
N PRO A 51 -20.51 16.95 -5.30
CA PRO A 51 -20.42 16.15 -4.08
C PRO A 51 -21.17 16.83 -2.91
N ASP A 52 -21.85 16.02 -2.08
CA ASP A 52 -22.49 16.51 -0.86
C ASP A 52 -21.45 16.72 0.25
N PHE A 53 -20.74 17.85 0.16
CA PHE A 53 -19.81 18.29 1.19
C PHE A 53 -20.47 18.47 2.57
N VAL A 54 -21.79 18.69 2.65
CA VAL A 54 -22.52 18.87 3.92
C VAL A 54 -22.78 17.52 4.60
N ALA A 55 -23.01 16.47 3.82
CA ALA A 55 -23.02 15.09 4.32
C ALA A 55 -21.60 14.65 4.75
N ALA A 56 -20.57 14.98 3.97
CA ALA A 56 -19.17 14.67 4.30
C ALA A 56 -18.70 15.38 5.59
N GLU A 57 -19.01 16.67 5.76
CA GLU A 57 -18.65 17.45 6.95
C GLU A 57 -19.32 16.93 8.23
N LYS A 58 -20.50 16.31 8.13
CA LYS A 58 -21.20 15.69 9.27
C LYS A 58 -20.60 14.33 9.68
N LEU A 59 -19.87 13.66 8.79
CA LEU A 59 -19.45 12.26 8.99
C LEU A 59 -18.43 12.08 10.13
N HIS A 60 -17.50 13.03 10.28
CA HIS A 60 -16.34 12.92 11.19
C HIS A 60 -16.09 14.18 12.04
N GLN A 61 -17.15 14.69 12.69
CA GLN A 61 -17.02 15.71 13.74
C GLN A 61 -16.61 15.10 15.11
N GLY A 62 -16.45 13.76 15.17
CA GLY A 62 -16.53 12.92 16.37
C GLY A 62 -15.31 12.84 17.29
N THR A 63 -14.21 13.57 17.03
CA THR A 63 -12.94 13.44 17.79
C THR A 63 -12.98 13.72 19.31
N GLY A 64 -14.15 14.04 19.87
CA GLY A 64 -14.43 14.11 21.31
C GLY A 64 -15.07 12.85 21.92
N TYR A 65 -15.37 11.78 21.16
CA TYR A 65 -15.95 10.56 21.73
C TYR A 65 -14.93 9.81 22.59
N VAL A 66 -15.10 9.90 23.91
CA VAL A 66 -14.36 9.12 24.90
C VAL A 66 -15.29 7.98 25.38
N PRO A 67 -14.89 6.70 25.24
CA PRO A 67 -15.68 5.57 25.73
C PRO A 67 -16.05 5.72 27.20
N SER A 68 -17.31 5.41 27.57
CA SER A 68 -17.88 5.69 28.89
C SER A 68 -17.08 5.12 30.07
N PHE A 69 -16.42 3.98 29.89
CA PHE A 69 -15.48 3.40 30.87
C PHE A 69 -14.30 4.34 31.18
N ILE A 70 -13.70 4.95 30.15
CA ILE A 70 -12.59 5.91 30.28
C ILE A 70 -13.12 7.20 30.90
N THR A 71 -14.31 7.66 30.51
CA THR A 71 -14.96 8.85 31.07
C THR A 71 -15.26 8.68 32.57
N SER A 72 -15.66 7.48 32.99
CA SER A 72 -15.85 7.12 34.41
C SER A 72 -14.52 7.13 35.18
N LEU A 73 -13.45 6.60 34.59
CA LEU A 73 -12.12 6.53 35.21
C LEU A 73 -11.43 7.90 35.33
N VAL A 74 -11.66 8.80 34.37
CA VAL A 74 -10.93 10.08 34.22
C VAL A 74 -11.78 11.30 34.63
N GLY A 75 -13.10 11.16 34.81
CA GLY A 75 -14.06 12.25 35.02
C GLY A 75 -13.89 13.13 36.27
N ARG A 76 -12.88 12.88 37.12
CA ARG A 76 -12.48 13.78 38.22
C ARG A 76 -11.35 14.75 37.84
N LEU A 77 -10.76 14.63 36.65
CA LEU A 77 -9.66 15.48 36.19
C LEU A 77 -10.15 16.66 35.34
N PRO A 78 -9.49 17.84 35.40
CA PRO A 78 -9.82 18.97 34.54
C PRO A 78 -9.67 18.62 33.05
N PRO A 79 -10.45 19.22 32.12
CA PRO A 79 -10.52 18.78 30.73
C PRO A 79 -9.18 18.84 29.95
N ARG A 80 -8.25 19.72 30.35
CA ARG A 80 -6.88 19.75 29.82
C ARG A 80 -6.08 18.50 30.19
N TRP A 81 -6.21 18.03 31.43
CA TRP A 81 -5.56 16.81 31.92
C TRP A 81 -6.22 15.57 31.35
N MET A 82 -7.56 15.52 31.28
CA MET A 82 -8.30 14.41 30.68
C MET A 82 -7.74 14.02 29.30
N ASN A 83 -7.57 14.97 28.38
CA ASN A 83 -7.04 14.68 27.04
C ASN A 83 -5.60 14.16 27.04
N TRP A 84 -4.75 14.61 27.97
CA TRP A 84 -3.38 14.08 28.14
C TRP A 84 -3.40 12.67 28.74
N THR A 85 -4.19 12.43 29.79
CA THR A 85 -4.34 11.14 30.45
C THR A 85 -4.89 10.07 29.49
N VAL A 86 -5.92 10.40 28.70
CA VAL A 86 -6.48 9.49 27.68
C VAL A 86 -5.42 9.16 26.62
N ARG A 87 -4.67 10.15 26.13
CA ARG A 87 -3.59 9.94 25.15
C ARG A 87 -2.44 9.09 25.69
N PHE A 88 -2.05 9.30 26.94
CA PHE A 88 -1.01 8.52 27.59
C PHE A 88 -1.39 7.04 27.72
N PHE A 89 -2.57 6.73 28.28
CA PHE A 89 -3.02 5.35 28.43
C PHE A 89 -3.31 4.64 27.11
N THR A 90 -3.91 5.32 26.12
CA THR A 90 -4.12 4.74 24.78
C THR A 90 -2.81 4.51 24.04
N THR A 91 -1.80 5.38 24.21
CA THR A 91 -0.45 5.17 23.66
C THR A 91 0.22 3.96 24.29
N ILE A 92 0.17 3.80 25.62
CA ILE A 92 0.69 2.62 26.32
C ILE A 92 -0.02 1.35 25.85
N PHE A 93 -1.35 1.38 25.71
CA PHE A 93 -2.12 0.25 25.20
C PHE A 93 -1.69 -0.13 23.77
N LEU A 94 -1.65 0.84 22.84
CA LEU A 94 -1.23 0.60 21.46
C LEU A 94 0.19 0.04 21.35
N ILE A 95 1.15 0.59 22.12
CA ILE A 95 2.53 0.06 22.15
C ILE A 95 2.54 -1.36 22.72
N SER A 96 1.84 -1.63 23.83
CA SER A 96 1.77 -2.96 24.45
C SER A 96 1.15 -4.00 23.52
N THR A 97 0.05 -3.67 22.85
CA THR A 97 -0.60 -4.53 21.85
C THR A 97 0.32 -4.77 20.64
N PHE A 98 1.00 -3.74 20.13
CA PHE A 98 1.94 -3.91 19.02
C PHE A 98 3.15 -4.77 19.40
N SER A 99 3.75 -4.54 20.58
CA SER A 99 4.84 -5.38 21.10
C SER A 99 4.40 -6.83 21.34
N ALA A 100 3.16 -7.07 21.78
CA ALA A 100 2.59 -8.42 21.87
C ALA A 100 2.45 -9.06 20.49
N LEU A 101 1.93 -8.35 19.48
CA LEU A 101 1.81 -8.86 18.11
C LEU A 101 3.20 -9.14 17.48
N VAL A 102 4.21 -8.32 17.77
CA VAL A 102 5.61 -8.58 17.39
C VAL A 102 6.18 -9.81 18.10
N TYR A 103 5.73 -10.15 19.31
CA TYR A 103 6.13 -11.36 20.04
C TYR A 103 5.39 -12.62 19.56
N LEU A 104 4.13 -12.51 19.11
CA LEU A 104 3.33 -13.65 18.64
C LEU A 104 3.81 -14.29 17.32
N GLY A 105 4.68 -13.62 16.56
CA GLY A 105 5.27 -14.15 15.32
C GLY A 105 4.99 -13.31 14.07
N PRO A 106 5.71 -13.54 12.96
CA PRO A 106 5.44 -12.88 11.69
C PRO A 106 3.99 -13.01 11.23
N LEU A 107 3.34 -14.17 11.46
CA LEU A 107 1.94 -14.40 11.09
C LEU A 107 0.97 -13.45 11.81
N ALA A 108 1.22 -13.09 13.08
CA ALA A 108 0.40 -12.13 13.80
C ALA A 108 0.53 -10.71 13.23
N LEU A 109 1.72 -10.36 12.71
CA LEU A 109 1.95 -9.11 11.98
C LEU A 109 1.28 -9.11 10.59
N VAL A 110 1.23 -10.26 9.91
CA VAL A 110 0.45 -10.42 8.66
C VAL A 110 -1.03 -10.20 8.93
N CYS A 111 -1.60 -10.84 9.97
CA CYS A 111 -2.98 -10.61 10.38
C CYS A 111 -3.25 -9.14 10.76
N LEU A 112 -2.32 -8.48 11.46
CA LEU A 112 -2.42 -7.05 11.76
C LEU A 112 -2.48 -6.20 10.48
N VAL A 113 -1.59 -6.44 9.51
CA VAL A 113 -1.57 -5.68 8.25
C VAL A 113 -2.86 -5.91 7.44
N LEU A 114 -3.40 -7.13 7.41
CA LEU A 114 -4.70 -7.41 6.78
C LEU A 114 -5.86 -6.70 7.50
N LEU A 115 -5.91 -6.71 8.84
CA LEU A 115 -6.94 -6.01 9.62
C LEU A 115 -6.88 -4.47 9.39
N LEU A 116 -5.68 -3.90 9.35
CA LEU A 116 -5.48 -2.48 9.03
C LEU A 116 -5.88 -2.15 7.58
N GLN A 117 -5.57 -3.04 6.63
CA GLN A 117 -5.99 -2.91 5.24
C GLN A 117 -7.52 -2.91 5.10
N PHE A 118 -8.21 -3.83 5.79
CA PHE A 118 -9.69 -3.87 5.81
C PHE A 118 -10.28 -2.59 6.41
N ALA A 119 -9.72 -2.08 7.51
CA ALA A 119 -10.19 -0.86 8.15
C ALA A 119 -9.94 0.40 7.28
N CYS A 120 -8.74 0.56 6.72
CA CYS A 120 -8.42 1.67 5.81
C CYS A 120 -9.28 1.66 4.54
N PHE A 121 -9.54 0.48 3.96
CA PHE A 121 -10.45 0.34 2.83
C PHE A 121 -11.88 0.76 3.22
N TYR A 122 -12.38 0.29 4.37
CA TYR A 122 -13.71 0.66 4.86
C TYR A 122 -13.86 2.18 5.06
N GLU A 123 -12.90 2.85 5.71
CA GLU A 123 -12.92 4.31 5.90
C GLU A 123 -13.01 5.05 4.55
N ILE A 124 -12.14 4.72 3.59
CA ILE A 124 -12.08 5.40 2.29
C ILE A 124 -13.34 5.13 1.45
N ILE A 125 -13.84 3.90 1.39
CA ILE A 125 -15.08 3.57 0.67
C ILE A 125 -16.30 4.24 1.32
N ASN A 126 -16.36 4.32 2.64
CA ASN A 126 -17.45 4.98 3.36
C ASN A 126 -17.49 6.50 3.11
N ILE A 127 -16.33 7.16 3.03
CA ILE A 127 -16.24 8.57 2.62
C ILE A 127 -16.81 8.75 1.20
N GLY A 128 -16.40 7.92 0.23
CA GLY A 128 -16.90 8.01 -1.15
C GLY A 128 -18.42 7.85 -1.25
N LEU A 129 -18.97 6.84 -0.57
CA LEU A 129 -20.42 6.59 -0.46
C LEU A 129 -21.21 7.80 0.06
N VAL A 130 -20.68 8.50 1.07
CA VAL A 130 -21.33 9.65 1.70
C VAL A 130 -21.17 10.91 0.84
N VAL A 131 -19.98 11.16 0.31
CA VAL A 131 -19.66 12.29 -0.60
C VAL A 131 -20.53 12.26 -1.86
N TYR A 132 -20.78 11.10 -2.45
CA TYR A 132 -21.66 10.94 -3.61
C TYR A 132 -23.10 10.54 -3.26
N ARG A 133 -23.46 10.60 -1.97
CA ARG A 133 -24.81 10.43 -1.37
C ARG A 133 -25.60 9.24 -1.92
N SER A 134 -24.93 8.11 -2.18
CA SER A 134 -25.50 7.01 -2.96
C SER A 134 -26.32 6.01 -2.11
N HIS A 135 -27.30 6.50 -1.35
CA HIS A 135 -28.18 5.62 -0.57
C HIS A 135 -29.06 4.71 -1.44
N ASP A 136 -29.35 5.15 -2.67
CA ASP A 136 -30.18 4.43 -3.65
C ASP A 136 -29.41 3.33 -4.42
N LEU A 137 -28.12 3.11 -4.10
CA LEU A 137 -27.25 2.11 -4.73
C LEU A 137 -26.84 0.99 -3.74
N PRO A 138 -27.76 0.11 -3.30
CA PRO A 138 -27.49 -0.87 -2.25
C PRO A 138 -26.35 -1.85 -2.60
N TRP A 139 -26.22 -2.23 -3.87
CA TRP A 139 -25.23 -3.20 -4.33
C TRP A 139 -23.78 -2.69 -4.34
N PHE A 140 -23.55 -1.38 -4.38
CA PHE A 140 -22.19 -0.83 -4.53
C PHE A 140 -21.27 -1.20 -3.35
N ARG A 141 -21.82 -1.31 -2.13
CA ARG A 141 -21.09 -1.78 -0.95
C ARG A 141 -20.60 -3.22 -1.13
N LEU A 142 -21.51 -4.13 -1.47
CA LEU A 142 -21.18 -5.55 -1.68
C LEU A 142 -20.16 -5.71 -2.81
N LEU A 143 -20.34 -4.98 -3.92
CA LEU A 143 -19.46 -4.99 -5.06
C LEU A 143 -18.04 -4.49 -4.72
N SER A 144 -17.91 -3.45 -3.88
CA SER A 144 -16.61 -2.95 -3.44
C SER A 144 -15.90 -3.96 -2.51
N TRP A 145 -16.64 -4.63 -1.61
CA TRP A 145 -16.11 -5.76 -0.83
C TRP A 145 -15.75 -6.96 -1.71
N TYR A 146 -16.48 -7.21 -2.79
CA TYR A 146 -16.19 -8.26 -3.76
C TYR A 146 -14.87 -7.99 -4.51
N PHE A 147 -14.67 -6.78 -5.03
CA PHE A 147 -13.38 -6.41 -5.65
C PHE A 147 -12.23 -6.45 -4.63
N LEU A 148 -12.45 -6.06 -3.38
CA LEU A 148 -11.46 -6.25 -2.32
C LEU A 148 -11.10 -7.73 -2.14
N PHE A 149 -12.09 -8.62 -2.04
CA PHE A 149 -11.85 -10.07 -1.96
C PHE A 149 -11.06 -10.57 -3.18
N SER A 150 -11.44 -10.19 -4.40
CA SER A 150 -10.77 -10.59 -5.64
C SER A 150 -9.31 -10.12 -5.70
N SER A 151 -9.02 -8.86 -5.36
CA SER A 151 -7.65 -8.33 -5.30
C SER A 151 -6.80 -8.97 -4.20
N ASN A 152 -7.41 -9.26 -3.04
CA ASN A 152 -6.73 -9.99 -1.95
C ASN A 152 -6.41 -11.42 -2.37
N TYR A 153 -7.38 -12.12 -2.95
CA TYR A 153 -7.23 -13.49 -3.43
C TYR A 153 -6.03 -13.57 -4.37
N PHE A 154 -5.97 -12.72 -5.40
CA PHE A 154 -4.84 -12.69 -6.34
C PHE A 154 -3.49 -12.45 -5.64
N LEU A 155 -3.32 -11.30 -4.98
CA LEU A 155 -2.02 -10.84 -4.47
C LEU A 155 -1.52 -11.60 -3.22
N PHE A 156 -2.43 -12.00 -2.31
CA PHE A 156 -2.06 -12.81 -1.14
C PHE A 156 -2.04 -14.29 -1.44
N GLY A 157 -2.90 -14.78 -2.35
CA GLY A 157 -2.82 -16.14 -2.86
C GLY A 157 -1.47 -16.42 -3.53
N GLU A 158 -1.03 -15.54 -4.44
CA GLU A 158 0.30 -15.67 -5.08
C GLU A 158 1.42 -15.64 -4.03
N SER A 159 1.32 -14.78 -3.02
CA SER A 159 2.30 -14.68 -1.92
C SER A 159 2.38 -15.96 -1.09
N LEU A 160 1.24 -16.52 -0.69
CA LEU A 160 1.14 -17.73 0.12
C LEU A 160 1.54 -18.97 -0.68
N ILE A 161 1.10 -19.09 -1.93
CA ILE A 161 1.50 -20.17 -2.84
C ILE A 161 3.01 -20.13 -3.07
N THR A 162 3.59 -18.97 -3.38
CA THR A 162 5.04 -18.83 -3.60
C THR A 162 5.88 -19.23 -2.38
N ARG A 163 5.34 -19.07 -1.16
CA ARG A 163 6.09 -19.32 0.09
C ARG A 163 5.81 -20.68 0.72
N PHE A 164 4.61 -21.22 0.55
CA PHE A 164 4.09 -22.37 1.28
C PHE A 164 3.42 -23.42 0.39
N ARG A 165 3.74 -23.47 -0.92
CA ARG A 165 3.19 -24.45 -1.89
C ARG A 165 3.16 -25.89 -1.35
N LEU A 166 4.24 -26.32 -0.70
CA LEU A 166 4.39 -27.68 -0.14
C LEU A 166 3.46 -27.96 1.06
N LEU A 167 3.00 -26.93 1.77
CA LEU A 167 1.99 -27.07 2.82
C LEU A 167 0.58 -27.04 2.23
N LEU A 168 0.26 -26.08 1.34
CA LEU A 168 -1.07 -25.99 0.75
C LEU A 168 -1.38 -27.18 -0.19
N ALA A 169 -0.37 -27.81 -0.79
CA ALA A 169 -0.53 -28.98 -1.65
C ALA A 169 -0.69 -30.32 -0.89
N LYS A 170 -0.64 -30.34 0.45
CA LYS A 170 -0.97 -31.52 1.26
C LYS A 170 -2.47 -31.67 1.53
N GLU A 171 -3.25 -30.64 1.27
CA GLU A 171 -4.70 -30.61 1.50
C GLU A 171 -5.43 -30.70 0.15
N ASP A 172 -6.03 -31.86 -0.15
CA ASP A 172 -6.68 -32.13 -1.44
C ASP A 172 -7.72 -31.05 -1.82
N PHE A 173 -8.42 -30.50 -0.84
CA PHE A 173 -9.39 -29.42 -1.04
C PHE A 173 -8.77 -28.09 -1.50
N LEU A 174 -7.53 -27.80 -1.11
CA LEU A 174 -6.81 -26.58 -1.51
C LEU A 174 -6.06 -26.75 -2.84
N GLN A 175 -5.79 -27.99 -3.27
CA GLN A 175 -5.02 -28.27 -4.48
C GLN A 175 -5.61 -27.61 -5.75
N PRO A 176 -6.94 -27.61 -6.02
CA PRO A 176 -7.51 -26.91 -7.18
C PRO A 176 -7.32 -25.39 -7.10
N LEU A 177 -7.44 -24.82 -5.90
CA LEU A 177 -7.30 -23.39 -5.61
C LEU A 177 -5.87 -22.90 -5.87
N VAL A 178 -4.88 -23.70 -5.48
CA VAL A 178 -3.44 -23.45 -5.69
C VAL A 178 -3.02 -23.63 -7.15
N THR A 179 -3.52 -24.66 -7.83
CA THR A 179 -3.14 -24.99 -9.21
C THR A 179 -3.74 -24.02 -10.22
N HIS A 180 -5.02 -23.68 -10.07
CA HIS A 180 -5.75 -22.82 -11.00
C HIS A 180 -5.80 -21.35 -10.52
N HIS A 181 -4.91 -20.96 -9.60
CA HIS A 181 -4.93 -19.67 -8.90
C HIS A 181 -5.12 -18.45 -9.81
N HIS A 182 -4.32 -18.34 -10.87
CA HIS A 182 -4.39 -17.20 -11.80
C HIS A 182 -5.69 -17.18 -12.60
N PHE A 183 -6.19 -18.35 -13.04
CA PHE A 183 -7.45 -18.45 -13.77
C PHE A 183 -8.62 -18.07 -12.87
N LEU A 184 -8.69 -18.60 -11.64
CA LEU A 184 -9.71 -18.25 -10.65
C LEU A 184 -9.66 -16.77 -10.27
N SER A 185 -8.46 -16.20 -10.10
CA SER A 185 -8.26 -14.77 -9.84
C SER A 185 -8.84 -13.90 -10.96
N TYR A 186 -8.53 -14.24 -12.21
CA TYR A 186 -9.07 -13.57 -13.39
C TYR A 186 -10.59 -13.74 -13.50
N SER A 187 -11.11 -14.96 -13.33
CA SER A 187 -12.55 -15.25 -13.37
C SER A 187 -13.32 -14.46 -12.31
N PHE A 188 -12.82 -14.37 -11.07
CA PHE A 188 -13.43 -13.54 -10.03
C PHE A 188 -13.45 -12.07 -10.46
N TYR A 189 -12.31 -11.50 -10.84
CA TYR A 189 -12.22 -10.08 -11.24
C TYR A 189 -13.14 -9.75 -12.43
N SER A 190 -13.14 -10.59 -13.47
CA SER A 190 -14.04 -10.47 -14.63
C SER A 190 -15.51 -10.57 -14.23
N SER A 191 -15.88 -11.49 -13.34
CA SER A 191 -17.26 -11.60 -12.85
C SER A 191 -17.67 -10.39 -12.01
N GLY A 192 -16.74 -9.77 -11.28
CA GLY A 192 -16.94 -8.48 -10.62
C GLY A 192 -17.26 -7.35 -11.61
N ILE A 193 -16.60 -7.31 -12.77
CA ILE A 193 -16.93 -6.35 -13.84
C ILE A 193 -18.31 -6.63 -14.43
N VAL A 194 -18.68 -7.90 -14.65
CA VAL A 194 -20.04 -8.27 -15.11
C VAL A 194 -21.10 -7.86 -14.08
N LEU A 195 -20.87 -8.12 -12.79
CA LEU A 195 -21.75 -7.69 -11.70
C LEU A 195 -21.85 -6.16 -11.60
N PHE A 196 -20.77 -5.43 -11.85
CA PHE A 196 -20.82 -3.97 -11.94
C PHE A 196 -21.73 -3.51 -13.09
N VAL A 197 -21.54 -4.04 -14.30
CA VAL A 197 -22.34 -3.70 -15.48
C VAL A 197 -23.82 -4.04 -15.28
N LEU A 198 -24.13 -5.19 -14.68
CA LEU A 198 -25.50 -5.58 -14.32
C LEU A 198 -26.10 -4.72 -13.20
N SER A 199 -25.28 -4.03 -12.39
CA SER A 199 -25.73 -3.09 -11.35
C SER A 199 -25.96 -1.66 -11.85
N LEU A 200 -25.73 -1.36 -13.14
CA LEU A 200 -25.87 -0.01 -13.68
C LEU A 200 -27.33 0.46 -13.72
N VAL A 201 -27.60 1.63 -13.13
CA VAL A 201 -28.94 2.21 -13.02
C VAL A 201 -29.02 3.48 -13.87
N LYS A 202 -30.08 3.60 -14.69
CA LYS A 202 -30.38 4.83 -15.46
C LYS A 202 -30.41 6.06 -14.53
N ARG A 203 -30.10 7.23 -15.08
CA ARG A 203 -29.86 8.51 -14.36
C ARG A 203 -28.62 8.52 -13.42
N HIS A 204 -27.98 7.37 -13.10
CA HIS A 204 -26.91 7.30 -12.07
C HIS A 204 -25.50 6.96 -12.58
N TYR A 205 -25.31 6.73 -13.88
CA TYR A 205 -24.06 6.20 -14.43
C TYR A 205 -22.79 6.97 -14.01
N ILE A 206 -22.78 8.31 -14.05
CA ILE A 206 -21.57 9.07 -13.71
C ILE A 206 -21.16 8.81 -12.25
N LYS A 207 -22.11 8.86 -11.30
CA LYS A 207 -21.87 8.52 -9.89
C LYS A 207 -21.36 7.08 -9.75
N GLN A 208 -21.93 6.13 -10.49
CA GLN A 208 -21.49 4.73 -10.47
C GLN A 208 -20.07 4.53 -11.01
N PHE A 209 -19.70 5.16 -12.12
CA PHE A 209 -18.35 5.09 -12.67
C PHE A 209 -17.31 5.84 -11.82
N THR A 210 -17.66 6.99 -11.22
CA THR A 210 -16.82 7.70 -10.25
C THR A 210 -16.56 6.84 -9.01
N LEU A 211 -17.60 6.21 -8.46
CA LEU A 211 -17.48 5.29 -7.32
C LEU A 211 -16.72 3.99 -7.67
N PHE A 212 -16.89 3.46 -8.88
CA PHE A 212 -16.10 2.33 -9.37
C PHE A 212 -14.60 2.68 -9.48
N GLY A 213 -14.27 3.85 -10.05
CA GLY A 213 -12.90 4.36 -10.10
C GLY A 213 -12.31 4.62 -8.71
N TRP A 214 -13.11 5.17 -7.79
CA TRP A 214 -12.75 5.35 -6.38
C TRP A 214 -12.36 4.03 -5.71
N THR A 215 -13.16 2.98 -5.89
CA THR A 215 -12.82 1.63 -5.40
C THR A 215 -11.52 1.13 -5.99
N HIS A 216 -11.30 1.23 -7.30
CA HIS A 216 -10.06 0.74 -7.94
C HIS A 216 -8.80 1.52 -7.52
N VAL A 217 -8.88 2.85 -7.36
CA VAL A 217 -7.78 3.66 -6.81
C VAL A 217 -7.52 3.30 -5.34
N THR A 218 -8.58 3.05 -4.55
CA THR A 218 -8.44 2.62 -3.15
C THR A 218 -7.77 1.24 -3.06
N LEU A 219 -8.13 0.30 -3.93
CA LEU A 219 -7.50 -1.02 -4.01
C LEU A 219 -6.02 -0.93 -4.37
N LEU A 220 -5.68 -0.12 -5.39
CA LEU A 220 -4.31 0.10 -5.83
C LEU A 220 -3.42 0.67 -4.72
N LEU A 221 -3.93 1.62 -3.93
CA LEU A 221 -3.17 2.23 -2.83
C LEU A 221 -3.08 1.31 -1.60
N VAL A 222 -4.21 0.73 -1.18
CA VAL A 222 -4.33 0.03 0.11
C VAL A 222 -3.89 -1.44 0.02
N VAL A 223 -4.29 -2.17 -1.03
CA VAL A 223 -4.02 -3.62 -1.15
C VAL A 223 -2.62 -3.90 -1.70
N CYS A 224 -2.12 -3.11 -2.65
CA CYS A 224 -0.74 -3.28 -3.12
C CYS A 224 0.26 -2.91 -2.02
N SER A 225 0.01 -1.86 -1.24
CA SER A 225 0.90 -1.51 -0.11
C SER A 225 0.89 -2.56 1.00
N SER A 226 -0.28 -3.08 1.40
CA SER A 226 -0.35 -4.15 2.41
C SER A 226 0.32 -5.44 1.93
N HIS A 227 0.17 -5.80 0.65
CA HIS A 227 0.90 -6.90 0.01
C HIS A 227 2.42 -6.72 0.15
N PHE A 228 2.97 -5.54 -0.20
CA PHE A 228 4.41 -5.28 -0.06
C PHE A 228 4.87 -5.26 1.41
N GLN A 229 4.05 -4.77 2.34
CA GLN A 229 4.34 -4.83 3.78
C GLN A 229 4.38 -6.28 4.31
N ILE A 230 3.48 -7.13 3.86
CA ILE A 230 3.44 -8.56 4.21
C ILE A 230 4.61 -9.32 3.59
N GLN A 231 5.00 -8.98 2.35
CA GLN A 231 6.25 -9.46 1.76
C GLN A 231 7.48 -9.01 2.56
N ASN A 232 7.53 -7.79 3.07
CA ASN A 232 8.62 -7.34 3.96
C ASN A 232 8.64 -8.18 5.26
N ILE A 233 7.49 -8.47 5.87
CA ILE A 233 7.39 -9.35 7.05
C ILE A 233 7.95 -10.75 6.75
N PHE A 234 7.61 -11.36 5.61
CA PHE A 234 8.11 -12.69 5.22
C PHE A 234 9.61 -12.72 4.92
N ASN A 235 10.19 -11.62 4.44
CA ASN A 235 11.64 -11.46 4.24
C ASN A 235 12.43 -11.19 5.55
N GLY A 236 11.73 -11.08 6.68
CA GLY A 236 12.29 -10.92 8.02
C GLY A 236 11.70 -9.68 8.72
N ILE A 237 11.27 -9.84 9.98
CA ILE A 237 10.51 -8.82 10.72
C ILE A 237 11.22 -7.44 10.71
N ILE A 238 12.55 -7.41 10.68
CA ILE A 238 13.36 -6.19 10.58
C ILE A 238 12.97 -5.30 9.38
N TRP A 239 12.59 -5.85 8.23
CA TRP A 239 12.19 -5.08 7.05
C TRP A 239 10.80 -4.45 7.17
N PHE A 240 10.01 -4.83 8.16
CA PHE A 240 8.73 -4.21 8.51
C PHE A 240 8.85 -3.33 9.75
N LEU A 241 9.41 -3.87 10.84
CA LEU A 241 9.53 -3.19 12.13
C LEU A 241 10.46 -1.97 12.07
N MET A 242 11.55 -2.04 11.30
CA MET A 242 12.49 -0.92 11.16
C MET A 242 11.84 0.31 10.51
N PRO A 243 11.27 0.25 9.28
CA PRO A 243 10.60 1.41 8.68
C PRO A 243 9.41 1.90 9.49
N VAL A 244 8.59 1.00 10.06
CA VAL A 244 7.44 1.39 10.90
C VAL A 244 7.90 2.23 12.10
N ALA A 245 8.95 1.80 12.81
CA ALA A 245 9.51 2.54 13.93
C ALA A 245 10.18 3.86 13.49
N LEU A 246 10.84 3.90 12.33
CA LEU A 246 11.42 5.12 11.77
C LEU A 246 10.35 6.17 11.45
N VAL A 247 9.21 5.78 10.85
CA VAL A 247 8.09 6.69 10.56
C VAL A 247 7.48 7.25 11.85
N ILE A 248 7.23 6.38 12.84
CA ILE A 248 6.70 6.79 14.15
C ILE A 248 7.69 7.76 14.85
N CYS A 249 8.99 7.46 14.82
CA CYS A 249 10.02 8.36 15.33
C CYS A 249 10.01 9.71 14.61
N ASN A 250 9.95 9.71 13.28
CA ASN A 250 9.98 10.91 12.45
C ASN A 250 8.80 11.84 12.74
N ASP A 251 7.57 11.33 12.81
CA ASP A 251 6.39 12.17 13.10
C ASP A 251 6.39 12.70 14.54
N ILE A 252 6.81 11.90 15.53
CA ILE A 252 6.94 12.36 16.93
C ILE A 252 8.02 13.45 17.03
N MET A 253 9.20 13.22 16.43
CA MET A 253 10.32 14.16 16.53
C MET A 253 10.07 15.42 15.70
N ALA A 254 9.43 15.32 14.53
CA ALA A 254 9.03 16.49 13.75
C ALA A 254 7.99 17.35 14.49
N TYR A 255 7.09 16.74 15.27
CA TYR A 255 6.21 17.47 16.18
C TYR A 255 6.99 18.13 17.33
N VAL A 256 7.93 17.43 17.98
CA VAL A 256 8.73 17.97 19.10
C VAL A 256 9.62 19.14 18.65
N PHE A 257 10.42 18.96 17.60
CA PHE A 257 11.26 20.05 17.06
C PHE A 257 10.40 21.19 16.48
N GLY A 258 9.27 20.86 15.85
CA GLY A 258 8.30 21.85 15.37
C GLY A 258 7.64 22.66 16.50
N PHE A 259 7.44 22.07 17.68
CA PHE A 259 6.89 22.77 18.84
C PHE A 259 7.92 23.71 19.52
N PHE A 260 9.18 23.28 19.66
CA PHE A 260 10.20 24.07 20.35
C PHE A 260 10.91 25.09 19.46
N PHE A 261 11.09 24.80 18.16
CA PHE A 261 11.89 25.61 17.24
C PHE A 261 11.13 26.07 15.99
N GLY A 262 9.89 25.59 15.79
CA GLY A 262 9.11 25.87 14.59
C GLY A 262 8.76 27.36 14.43
N LYS A 263 9.12 27.92 13.28
CA LYS A 263 8.81 29.32 12.90
C LYS A 263 8.36 29.43 11.44
N THR A 264 8.90 28.61 10.55
CA THR A 264 8.63 28.66 9.11
C THR A 264 7.71 27.50 8.68
N PRO A 265 6.48 27.77 8.21
CA PRO A 265 5.56 26.72 7.79
C PRO A 265 6.06 26.03 6.51
N LEU A 266 6.00 24.70 6.48
CA LEU A 266 6.55 23.87 5.40
C LEU A 266 5.64 23.87 4.15
N ILE A 267 4.32 23.83 4.34
CA ILE A 267 3.35 23.86 3.23
C ILE A 267 2.05 24.55 3.64
N LYS A 268 1.49 25.39 2.75
CA LYS A 268 0.23 26.13 3.00
C LYS A 268 -0.96 25.21 3.35
N LEU A 269 -0.95 23.98 2.82
CA LEU A 269 -1.96 22.94 3.06
C LEU A 269 -1.96 22.41 4.52
N SER A 270 -0.83 22.51 5.21
CA SER A 270 -0.64 21.98 6.57
C SER A 270 0.18 22.97 7.41
N PRO A 271 -0.39 24.13 7.79
CA PRO A 271 0.35 25.24 8.40
C PRO A 271 0.91 24.94 9.81
N LYS A 272 0.63 23.75 10.36
CA LYS A 272 1.20 23.26 11.63
C LYS A 272 2.49 22.43 11.45
N LYS A 273 2.82 21.99 10.23
CA LYS A 273 4.11 21.35 9.92
C LYS A 273 5.11 22.42 9.51
N THR A 274 6.30 22.44 10.12
CA THR A 274 7.33 23.47 9.91
C THR A 274 8.63 22.88 9.36
N TRP A 275 9.47 23.71 8.73
CA TRP A 275 10.78 23.29 8.24
C TRP A 275 11.73 22.88 9.36
N GLU A 276 11.71 23.61 10.49
CA GLU A 276 12.58 23.30 11.63
C GLU A 276 12.19 21.95 12.27
N GLY A 277 10.88 21.65 12.29
CA GLY A 277 10.36 20.34 12.69
C GLY A 277 10.78 19.23 11.72
N PHE A 278 10.60 19.42 10.42
CA PHE A 278 10.98 18.44 9.39
C PHE A 278 12.48 18.08 9.44
N ILE A 279 13.36 19.08 9.54
CA ILE A 279 14.81 18.87 9.61
C ILE A 279 15.21 18.19 10.93
N GLY A 280 14.70 18.67 12.07
CA GLY A 280 14.97 18.05 13.37
C GLY A 280 14.46 16.61 13.49
N GLY A 281 13.27 16.35 12.92
CA GLY A 281 12.69 15.01 12.81
C GLY A 281 13.56 14.06 12.01
N GLY A 282 14.09 14.49 10.85
CA GLY A 282 14.97 13.67 10.04
C GLY A 282 16.31 13.32 10.72
N ILE A 283 16.95 14.30 11.37
CA ILE A 283 18.19 14.07 12.13
C ILE A 283 17.95 13.08 13.28
N ALA A 284 16.86 13.27 14.05
CA ALA A 284 16.51 12.38 15.14
C ALA A 284 16.16 10.96 14.66
N THR A 285 15.50 10.83 13.50
CA THR A 285 15.15 9.55 12.88
C THR A 285 16.39 8.75 12.48
N ILE A 286 17.42 9.41 11.94
CA ILE A 286 18.70 8.77 11.59
C ILE A 286 19.42 8.28 12.87
N LEU A 287 19.49 9.12 13.91
CA LEU A 287 20.13 8.76 15.19
C LEU A 287 19.39 7.61 15.90
N PHE A 288 18.07 7.69 15.99
CA PHE A 288 17.23 6.60 16.51
C PHE A 288 17.41 5.31 15.71
N GLY A 289 17.41 5.41 14.38
CA GLY A 289 17.64 4.27 13.47
C GLY A 289 18.96 3.57 13.72
N PHE A 290 20.04 4.32 13.94
CA PHE A 290 21.33 3.75 14.30
C PHE A 290 21.23 2.88 15.57
N PHE A 291 20.75 3.44 16.69
CA PHE A 291 20.65 2.69 17.94
C PHE A 291 19.65 1.53 17.89
N PHE A 292 18.50 1.71 17.23
CA PHE A 292 17.47 0.66 17.12
C PHE A 292 17.96 -0.52 16.28
N SER A 293 18.70 -0.26 15.19
CA SER A 293 19.31 -1.34 14.39
C SER A 293 20.30 -2.19 15.20
N LEU A 294 21.12 -1.57 16.06
CA LEU A 294 22.08 -2.26 16.96
C LEU A 294 21.41 -3.10 18.08
N ILE A 295 20.09 -2.94 18.28
CA ILE A 295 19.28 -3.79 19.14
C ILE A 295 18.72 -4.96 18.32
N LEU A 296 18.06 -4.68 17.19
CA LEU A 296 17.44 -5.71 16.35
C LEU A 296 18.46 -6.73 15.80
N LEU A 297 19.65 -6.28 15.39
CA LEU A 297 20.74 -7.12 14.87
C LEU A 297 21.26 -8.19 15.85
N ARG A 298 20.89 -8.12 17.13
CA ARG A 298 21.30 -9.12 18.13
C ARG A 298 20.52 -10.42 17.99
N TYR A 299 19.24 -10.36 17.65
CA TYR A 299 18.31 -11.48 17.71
C TYR A 299 17.96 -12.00 16.31
N ASP A 300 18.21 -13.28 16.05
CA ASP A 300 17.89 -13.95 14.78
C ASP A 300 16.40 -13.84 14.42
N TYR A 301 15.52 -13.87 15.42
CA TYR A 301 14.07 -13.70 15.30
C TYR A 301 13.63 -12.47 14.47
N PHE A 302 14.34 -11.35 14.56
CA PHE A 302 14.03 -10.17 13.73
C PHE A 302 14.65 -10.24 12.33
N VAL A 303 15.78 -10.93 12.21
CA VAL A 303 16.70 -10.87 11.08
C VAL A 303 16.42 -11.96 10.04
N CYS A 304 15.99 -13.13 10.48
CA CYS A 304 15.71 -14.27 9.64
C CYS A 304 14.34 -14.17 8.94
N PRO A 305 14.24 -14.63 7.69
CA PRO A 305 12.97 -14.68 6.98
C PRO A 305 12.09 -15.83 7.50
N LEU A 306 10.78 -15.73 7.31
CA LEU A 306 9.85 -16.83 7.61
C LEU A 306 9.89 -17.85 6.46
N GLU A 307 10.35 -19.07 6.73
CA GLU A 307 10.43 -20.18 5.76
C GLU A 307 9.85 -21.47 6.35
N TRP A 308 9.45 -22.38 5.46
CA TRP A 308 9.01 -23.72 5.82
C TRP A 308 10.23 -24.65 5.84
N ASP A 309 10.39 -25.42 6.91
CA ASP A 309 11.47 -26.39 7.06
C ASP A 309 10.91 -27.81 6.92
N ASP A 310 11.25 -28.49 5.82
CA ASP A 310 10.80 -29.85 5.53
C ASP A 310 11.42 -30.91 6.47
N THR A 311 12.52 -30.60 7.17
CA THR A 311 13.14 -31.52 8.13
C THR A 311 12.45 -31.51 9.50
N ILE A 312 11.88 -30.36 9.88
CA ILE A 312 11.12 -30.18 11.12
C ILE A 312 9.61 -30.37 10.85
N GLY A 313 9.15 -30.17 9.62
CA GLY A 313 7.74 -30.18 9.26
C GLY A 313 6.99 -28.96 9.82
N ALA A 314 7.66 -27.81 9.93
CA ALA A 314 7.12 -26.62 10.59
C ALA A 314 7.63 -25.31 9.96
N LEU A 315 6.94 -24.21 10.30
CA LEU A 315 7.43 -22.85 10.00
C LEU A 315 8.55 -22.47 10.97
N THR A 316 9.70 -22.07 10.42
CA THR A 316 10.87 -21.67 11.21
C THR A 316 11.24 -20.19 11.00
N THR A 317 11.85 -19.61 12.03
CA THR A 317 12.55 -18.31 11.98
C THR A 317 14.03 -18.45 12.35
N SER A 318 14.54 -19.69 12.39
CA SER A 318 15.97 -19.99 12.55
C SER A 318 16.60 -20.13 11.16
N CYS A 319 17.62 -19.33 10.86
CA CYS A 319 18.29 -19.32 9.55
C CYS A 319 19.80 -19.08 9.67
N THR A 320 20.53 -19.35 8.59
CA THR A 320 21.87 -18.77 8.42
C THR A 320 21.74 -17.29 8.10
N ARG A 321 22.19 -16.41 9.01
CA ARG A 321 22.08 -14.95 8.86
C ARG A 321 22.61 -14.49 7.49
N ASN A 322 21.78 -13.75 6.74
CA ASN A 322 22.22 -13.12 5.49
C ASN A 322 23.48 -12.24 5.77
N PRO A 323 24.54 -12.31 4.92
CA PRO A 323 25.78 -11.54 5.07
C PRO A 323 25.62 -10.04 5.38
N VAL A 324 24.49 -9.42 5.00
CA VAL A 324 24.14 -8.02 5.33
C VAL A 324 24.07 -7.76 6.84
N PHE A 325 23.72 -8.77 7.63
CA PHE A 325 23.56 -8.70 9.09
C PHE A 325 24.78 -9.25 9.87
N ILE A 326 25.84 -9.65 9.17
CA ILE A 326 27.08 -10.15 9.76
C ILE A 326 28.12 -9.00 9.74
N PRO A 327 28.83 -8.73 10.84
CA PRO A 327 29.84 -7.68 10.85
C PRO A 327 31.00 -8.04 9.90
N ARG A 328 31.41 -7.08 9.06
CA ARG A 328 32.52 -7.22 8.11
C ARG A 328 33.63 -6.24 8.46
N THR A 329 34.86 -6.67 8.29
CA THR A 329 36.06 -5.84 8.41
C THR A 329 36.36 -5.16 7.08
N TYR A 330 36.40 -3.84 7.08
CA TYR A 330 36.73 -3.03 5.92
C TYR A 330 38.14 -2.44 6.08
N ASN A 331 39.00 -2.68 5.09
CA ASN A 331 40.32 -2.06 5.02
C ASN A 331 40.16 -0.59 4.57
N VAL A 332 40.77 0.34 5.31
CA VAL A 332 40.78 1.75 4.94
C VAL A 332 41.71 1.97 3.75
N SER A 333 41.23 2.69 2.73
CA SER A 333 42.04 3.02 1.54
C SER A 333 43.27 3.85 1.92
N LYS A 334 44.41 3.57 1.30
CA LYS A 334 45.70 4.27 1.54
C LYS A 334 45.61 5.79 1.37
N TRP A 335 44.64 6.29 0.61
CA TRP A 335 44.37 7.72 0.43
C TRP A 335 43.82 8.43 1.67
N MET A 336 43.19 7.70 2.62
CA MET A 336 42.64 8.29 3.85
C MET A 336 43.71 8.41 4.94
N PHE A 337 44.85 9.01 4.59
CA PHE A 337 46.09 9.09 5.38
C PHE A 337 45.93 9.73 6.77
N MET A 338 44.88 10.53 6.97
CA MET A 338 44.66 11.30 8.21
C MET A 338 43.85 10.56 9.29
N VAL A 339 43.51 9.29 9.10
CA VAL A 339 42.71 8.48 10.05
C VAL A 339 43.57 7.39 10.68
N PRO A 340 43.65 7.28 12.03
CA PRO A 340 44.58 6.37 12.71
C PRO A 340 44.20 4.88 12.63
N PHE A 341 42.99 4.55 12.17
CA PHE A 341 42.49 3.18 12.08
C PHE A 341 42.70 2.61 10.67
N ARG A 342 43.48 1.53 10.54
CA ARG A 342 43.69 0.83 9.25
C ARG A 342 42.53 -0.07 8.84
N GLN A 343 41.74 -0.52 9.81
CA GLN A 343 40.59 -1.40 9.62
C GLN A 343 39.45 -0.93 10.53
N PHE A 344 38.21 -1.08 10.09
CA PHE A 344 37.03 -0.90 10.92
C PHE A 344 36.04 -2.05 10.70
N THR A 345 35.35 -2.46 11.77
CA THR A 345 34.32 -3.50 11.73
C THR A 345 32.94 -2.86 11.69
N TRP A 346 32.12 -3.22 10.70
CA TRP A 346 30.82 -2.59 10.47
C TRP A 346 29.79 -3.60 9.98
N TYR A 347 28.53 -3.43 10.34
CA TYR A 347 27.42 -4.22 9.80
C TYR A 347 26.96 -3.60 8.48
N PRO A 348 26.94 -4.33 7.35
CA PRO A 348 26.46 -3.78 6.07
C PRO A 348 25.02 -3.23 6.15
N PHE A 349 24.15 -3.82 6.98
CA PHE A 349 22.81 -3.33 7.30
C PHE A 349 22.78 -1.85 7.73
N LEU A 350 23.86 -1.32 8.29
CA LEU A 350 23.93 0.09 8.72
C LEU A 350 23.91 1.09 7.55
N TRP A 351 24.28 0.66 6.33
CA TRP A 351 24.08 1.44 5.12
C TRP A 351 22.64 1.35 4.61
N HIS A 352 22.03 0.17 4.72
CA HIS A 352 20.65 -0.07 4.29
C HIS A 352 19.62 0.67 5.18
N TYR A 353 19.76 0.67 6.52
CA TYR A 353 18.87 1.51 7.34
C TYR A 353 19.08 3.00 7.05
N LEU A 354 20.30 3.46 6.77
CA LEU A 354 20.57 4.89 6.55
C LEU A 354 19.82 5.41 5.32
N ILE A 355 19.79 4.62 4.25
CA ILE A 355 19.01 4.93 3.03
C ILE A 355 17.50 4.89 3.33
N ILE A 356 17.03 3.91 4.11
CA ILE A 356 15.61 3.84 4.53
C ILE A 356 15.24 5.02 5.44
N ALA A 357 16.08 5.43 6.38
CA ALA A 357 15.84 6.56 7.28
C ALA A 357 15.84 7.91 6.54
N LEU A 358 16.71 8.07 5.53
CA LEU A 358 16.69 9.23 4.65
C LEU A 358 15.39 9.27 3.81
N TYR A 359 14.95 8.14 3.26
CA TYR A 359 13.68 8.05 2.53
C TYR A 359 12.47 8.32 3.45
N VAL A 360 12.44 7.71 4.64
CA VAL A 360 11.38 7.87 5.64
C VAL A 360 11.28 9.30 6.15
N SER A 361 12.40 10.01 6.32
CA SER A 361 12.37 11.41 6.78
C SER A 361 12.06 12.41 5.66
N VAL A 362 12.59 12.22 4.45
CA VAL A 362 12.40 13.15 3.34
C VAL A 362 11.10 12.88 2.57
N VAL A 363 10.86 11.64 2.15
CA VAL A 363 9.73 11.26 1.27
C VAL A 363 8.54 10.76 2.07
N GLY A 364 8.74 10.04 3.18
CA GLY A 364 7.68 9.52 4.04
C GLY A 364 6.58 10.54 4.41
N PRO A 365 6.90 11.78 4.83
CA PRO A 365 5.88 12.78 5.20
C PRO A 365 4.97 13.23 4.05
N PHE A 366 5.34 12.96 2.79
CA PHE A 366 4.48 13.24 1.63
C PHE A 366 3.26 12.32 1.56
N GLY A 367 3.28 11.13 2.17
CA GLY A 367 2.07 10.33 2.38
C GLY A 367 1.04 11.10 3.20
N GLY A 368 1.46 11.62 4.36
CA GLY A 368 0.62 12.47 5.21
C GLY A 368 0.28 13.85 4.63
N PHE A 369 1.09 14.40 3.71
CA PHE A 369 0.69 15.59 2.94
C PHE A 369 -0.40 15.27 1.91
N PHE A 370 -0.28 14.15 1.19
CA PHE A 370 -1.28 13.68 0.24
C PHE A 370 -2.62 13.37 0.93
N ALA A 371 -2.59 12.60 2.03
CA ALA A 371 -3.76 12.29 2.83
C ALA A 371 -4.40 13.56 3.44
N SER A 372 -3.59 14.51 3.94
CA SER A 372 -4.09 15.83 4.35
C SER A 372 -4.70 16.63 3.18
N GLY A 373 -4.19 16.47 1.96
CA GLY A 373 -4.73 17.09 0.75
C GLY A 373 -6.10 16.55 0.38
N PHE A 374 -6.21 15.23 0.30
CA PHE A 374 -7.46 14.50 0.11
C PHE A 374 -8.54 14.95 1.12
N LYS A 375 -8.21 15.01 2.42
CA LYS A 375 -9.15 15.46 3.44
C LYS A 375 -9.66 16.89 3.21
N ARG A 376 -8.80 17.82 2.78
CA ARG A 376 -9.23 19.20 2.44
C ARG A 376 -10.07 19.27 1.17
N ALA A 377 -9.80 18.44 0.18
CA ALA A 377 -10.62 18.36 -1.04
C ALA A 377 -12.08 17.99 -0.72
N PHE A 378 -12.31 17.03 0.18
CA PHE A 378 -13.65 16.61 0.61
C PHE A 378 -14.22 17.37 1.82
N ARG A 379 -13.54 18.46 2.25
CA ARG A 379 -13.86 19.27 3.45
C ARG A 379 -13.91 18.51 4.79
N ILE A 380 -13.48 17.25 4.82
CA ILE A 380 -13.39 16.44 6.04
C ILE A 380 -12.17 16.82 6.89
N LYS A 381 -12.24 16.47 8.18
CA LYS A 381 -11.16 16.75 9.15
C LYS A 381 -10.22 15.57 9.33
N ASP A 382 -10.78 14.38 9.47
CA ASP A 382 -10.16 13.07 9.74
C ASP A 382 -10.89 11.99 8.90
N PHE A 383 -10.25 10.82 8.65
CA PHE A 383 -10.81 9.74 7.82
C PHE A 383 -11.81 8.84 8.56
N GLY A 384 -11.84 8.92 9.89
CA GLY A 384 -12.61 8.06 10.76
C GLY A 384 -12.52 8.52 12.21
N ASP A 385 -13.29 7.87 13.07
CA ASP A 385 -13.29 8.09 14.52
C ASP A 385 -12.90 6.80 15.30
N VAL A 386 -12.26 5.84 14.62
CA VAL A 386 -11.92 4.50 15.15
C VAL A 386 -11.03 4.56 16.39
N PHE A 387 -10.06 5.48 16.42
CA PHE A 387 -9.21 5.68 17.59
C PHE A 387 -9.62 6.94 18.38
N PRO A 388 -10.17 6.80 19.61
CA PRO A 388 -10.71 7.94 20.36
C PRO A 388 -9.63 8.98 20.66
N GLY A 389 -9.91 10.25 20.31
CA GLY A 389 -8.97 11.37 20.42
C GLY A 389 -7.78 11.36 19.44
N HIS A 390 -7.75 10.41 18.49
CA HIS A 390 -6.64 10.15 17.57
C HIS A 390 -7.01 10.12 16.07
N GLY A 391 -8.29 9.97 15.71
CA GLY A 391 -8.76 10.00 14.31
C GLY A 391 -8.95 8.62 13.69
N GLY A 392 -8.90 8.54 12.36
CA GLY A 392 -9.10 7.31 11.62
C GLY A 392 -7.89 6.37 11.66
N VAL A 393 -8.05 5.21 11.03
CA VAL A 393 -6.94 4.30 10.74
C VAL A 393 -6.07 4.85 9.62
N VAL A 394 -6.65 5.41 8.56
CA VAL A 394 -5.88 6.02 7.46
C VAL A 394 -4.99 7.17 7.96
N ASP A 395 -5.48 7.97 8.93
CA ASP A 395 -4.73 9.04 9.62
C ASP A 395 -3.49 8.57 10.40
N ARG A 396 -3.25 7.26 10.47
CA ARG A 396 -2.15 6.63 11.21
C ARG A 396 -1.21 5.81 10.32
N PHE A 397 -1.61 5.50 9.09
CA PHE A 397 -0.86 4.64 8.17
C PHE A 397 -0.61 5.27 6.78
N ASP A 398 -1.04 6.52 6.55
CA ASP A 398 -0.82 7.27 5.31
C ASP A 398 0.66 7.37 4.87
N CYS A 399 1.58 7.70 5.79
CA CYS A 399 3.03 7.69 5.56
C CYS A 399 3.58 6.26 5.36
N GLN A 400 2.99 5.27 6.06
CA GLN A 400 3.42 3.87 5.98
C GLN A 400 3.13 3.26 4.61
N PHE A 401 2.06 3.70 3.92
CA PHE A 401 1.68 3.17 2.62
C PHE A 401 2.81 3.32 1.57
N ILE A 402 3.44 4.50 1.51
CA ILE A 402 4.54 4.77 0.57
C ILE A 402 5.84 4.10 1.05
N VAL A 403 6.13 4.15 2.34
CA VAL A 403 7.35 3.58 2.93
C VAL A 403 7.41 2.06 2.79
N GLY A 404 6.29 1.35 2.98
CA GLY A 404 6.22 -0.11 2.82
C GLY A 404 6.52 -0.57 1.40
N VAL A 405 5.99 0.15 0.40
CA VAL A 405 6.28 -0.07 -1.03
C VAL A 405 7.77 0.13 -1.30
N PHE A 406 8.34 1.26 -0.83
CA PHE A 406 9.75 1.57 -1.03
C PHE A 406 10.68 0.51 -0.46
N VAL A 407 10.45 0.06 0.78
CA VAL A 407 11.34 -0.93 1.44
C VAL A 407 11.28 -2.28 0.73
N PHE A 408 10.13 -2.69 0.21
CA PHE A 408 10.03 -3.92 -0.58
C PHE A 408 10.83 -3.84 -1.89
N ILE A 409 10.69 -2.74 -2.65
CA ILE A 409 11.45 -2.52 -3.88
C ILE A 409 12.95 -2.48 -3.56
N TYR A 410 13.34 -1.70 -2.56
CA TYR A 410 14.73 -1.54 -2.12
C TYR A 410 15.36 -2.87 -1.68
N TYR A 411 14.64 -3.69 -0.91
CA TYR A 411 15.09 -5.02 -0.49
C TYR A 411 15.35 -5.92 -1.70
N ASN A 412 14.40 -5.99 -2.65
CA ASN A 412 14.53 -6.81 -3.85
C ASN A 412 15.68 -6.36 -4.77
N SER A 413 15.96 -5.05 -4.86
CA SER A 413 17.04 -4.51 -5.69
C SER A 413 18.44 -4.60 -5.07
N PHE A 414 18.58 -4.47 -3.75
CA PHE A 414 19.89 -4.25 -3.11
C PHE A 414 20.26 -5.22 -1.98
N VAL A 415 19.33 -6.06 -1.51
CA VAL A 415 19.53 -6.88 -0.29
C VAL A 415 19.24 -8.37 -0.51
N ARG A 416 18.30 -8.69 -1.40
CA ARG A 416 17.85 -10.05 -1.70
C ARG A 416 18.99 -10.90 -2.25
N ILE A 417 19.40 -11.91 -1.49
CA ILE A 417 20.36 -12.94 -1.91
C ILE A 417 19.60 -14.25 -2.10
N TYR A 418 19.91 -14.97 -3.17
CA TYR A 418 19.41 -16.32 -3.40
C TYR A 418 20.26 -17.34 -2.63
N SER A 419 19.68 -18.04 -1.66
CA SER A 419 20.33 -19.19 -1.02
C SER A 419 20.16 -20.45 -1.89
N PRO A 420 21.09 -21.43 -1.86
CA PRO A 420 20.92 -22.69 -2.59
C PRO A 420 19.60 -23.40 -2.25
N ALA A 421 19.18 -23.40 -0.97
CA ALA A 421 17.89 -23.95 -0.55
C ALA A 421 16.68 -23.22 -1.18
N SER A 422 16.72 -21.87 -1.24
CA SER A 422 15.65 -21.07 -1.87
C SER A 422 15.59 -21.18 -3.40
N LEU A 423 16.63 -21.72 -4.02
CA LEU A 423 16.65 -22.09 -5.44
C LEU A 423 16.17 -23.55 -5.62
N LEU A 424 16.63 -24.45 -4.75
CA LEU A 424 16.25 -25.87 -4.77
C LEU A 424 14.74 -26.08 -4.60
N SER A 425 14.10 -25.33 -3.69
CA SER A 425 12.63 -25.37 -3.52
C SER A 425 11.85 -24.83 -4.73
N ARG A 426 12.48 -24.05 -5.62
CA ARG A 426 11.90 -23.64 -6.91
C ARG A 426 12.08 -24.72 -7.97
N ILE A 427 13.24 -25.37 -7.98
CA ILE A 427 13.56 -26.48 -8.89
C ILE A 427 12.62 -27.66 -8.62
N TYR A 428 12.36 -28.00 -7.35
CA TYR A 428 11.43 -29.07 -6.97
C TYR A 428 9.95 -28.82 -7.35
N VAL A 429 9.58 -27.63 -7.82
CA VAL A 429 8.23 -27.34 -8.36
C VAL A 429 8.15 -27.62 -9.87
N LEU A 430 9.28 -27.78 -10.55
CA LEU A 430 9.35 -28.10 -11.98
C LEU A 430 9.00 -29.59 -12.23
N PRO A 431 8.51 -29.95 -13.43
CA PRO A 431 8.39 -31.35 -13.85
C PRO A 431 9.72 -32.12 -13.75
N ILE A 432 9.67 -33.44 -13.60
CA ILE A 432 10.86 -34.29 -13.40
C ILE A 432 11.89 -34.11 -14.55
N HIS A 433 11.42 -33.99 -15.80
CA HIS A 433 12.30 -33.75 -16.95
C HIS A 433 13.02 -32.39 -16.88
N GLU A 434 12.34 -31.32 -16.44
CA GLU A 434 12.95 -30.00 -16.21
C GLU A 434 13.93 -30.00 -15.03
N GLN A 435 13.67 -30.78 -13.97
CA GLN A 435 14.61 -30.94 -12.85
C GLN A 435 15.93 -31.59 -13.31
N LEU A 436 15.83 -32.64 -14.14
CA LEU A 436 16.98 -33.34 -14.72
C LEU A 436 17.72 -32.46 -15.73
N ALA A 437 16.99 -31.73 -16.58
CA ALA A 437 17.57 -30.76 -17.52
C ALA A 437 18.31 -29.62 -16.79
N PHE A 438 17.74 -29.07 -15.72
CA PHE A 438 18.40 -28.09 -14.87
C PHE A 438 19.69 -28.64 -14.25
N TYR A 439 19.66 -29.86 -13.71
CA TYR A 439 20.85 -30.49 -13.12
C TYR A 439 21.99 -30.68 -14.13
N ARG A 440 21.63 -31.09 -15.36
CA ARG A 440 22.56 -31.20 -16.50
C ARG A 440 23.16 -29.84 -16.89
N LEU A 441 22.32 -28.82 -17.08
CA LEU A 441 22.76 -27.44 -17.40
C LEU A 441 23.65 -26.84 -16.30
N LEU A 442 23.35 -27.11 -15.03
CA LEU A 442 24.19 -26.70 -13.90
C LEU A 442 25.54 -27.42 -13.90
N THR A 443 25.56 -28.72 -14.20
CA THR A 443 26.79 -29.51 -14.30
C THR A 443 27.68 -29.03 -15.44
N GLU A 444 27.11 -28.81 -16.63
CA GLU A 444 27.86 -28.27 -17.76
C GLU A 444 28.36 -26.84 -17.48
N GLY A 445 27.52 -25.95 -16.96
CA GLY A 445 27.89 -24.59 -16.62
C GLY A 445 28.94 -24.47 -15.50
N LEU A 446 29.08 -25.48 -14.63
CA LEU A 446 30.15 -25.59 -13.63
C LEU A 446 31.42 -26.21 -14.22
N HIS A 447 31.30 -27.19 -15.12
CA HIS A 447 32.41 -27.79 -15.87
C HIS A 447 33.11 -26.76 -16.77
N GLN A 448 32.34 -25.98 -17.56
CA GLN A 448 32.85 -24.87 -18.38
C GLN A 448 33.58 -23.79 -17.55
N ARG A 449 33.32 -23.69 -16.24
CA ARG A 449 34.00 -22.78 -15.30
C ARG A 449 35.22 -23.40 -14.60
N GLY A 450 35.58 -24.64 -14.94
CA GLY A 450 36.68 -25.38 -14.29
C GLY A 450 36.38 -25.82 -12.86
N LEU A 451 35.11 -25.87 -12.44
CA LEU A 451 34.69 -26.20 -11.07
C LEU A 451 34.29 -27.67 -10.90
N LEU A 452 34.19 -28.45 -11.99
CA LEU A 452 33.90 -29.88 -11.97
C LEU A 452 34.89 -30.65 -12.89
N PRO A 453 35.30 -31.89 -12.52
CA PRO A 453 36.13 -32.73 -13.39
C PRO A 453 35.37 -33.24 -14.61
N ASP A 454 36.07 -33.39 -15.75
CA ASP A 454 35.51 -33.89 -17.02
C ASP A 454 34.76 -35.21 -16.85
N ARG A 455 35.33 -36.13 -16.08
CA ARG A 455 34.75 -37.46 -15.81
C ARG A 455 33.35 -37.37 -15.20
N LEU A 456 33.07 -36.38 -14.36
CA LEU A 456 31.75 -36.22 -13.74
C LEU A 456 30.76 -35.53 -14.69
N SER A 457 31.23 -34.56 -15.49
CA SER A 457 30.43 -33.94 -16.56
C SER A 457 29.98 -34.99 -17.58
N ASN A 458 30.90 -35.83 -18.05
CA ASN A 458 30.60 -36.90 -19.02
C ASN A 458 29.62 -37.92 -18.45
N LEU A 459 29.84 -38.39 -17.21
CA LEU A 459 28.94 -39.37 -16.56
C LEU A 459 27.51 -38.84 -16.38
N VAL A 460 27.34 -37.55 -16.06
CA VAL A 460 26.01 -36.93 -15.95
C VAL A 460 25.34 -36.77 -17.32
N ASN A 461 26.10 -36.46 -18.37
CA ASN A 461 25.57 -36.40 -19.74
C ASN A 461 25.21 -37.79 -20.30
N GLU A 462 25.89 -38.85 -19.86
CA GLU A 462 25.67 -40.25 -20.24
C GLU A 462 24.50 -40.90 -19.47
N LEU A 463 24.30 -40.53 -18.19
CA LEU A 463 23.20 -41.04 -17.35
C LEU A 463 21.89 -40.24 -17.45
N ILE A 464 21.88 -39.08 -18.12
CA ILE A 464 20.68 -38.25 -18.33
C ILE A 464 20.51 -38.03 -19.84
N ASP A 465 20.12 -39.11 -20.51
CA ASP A 465 19.96 -39.19 -21.97
C ASP A 465 18.75 -38.34 -22.43
N PRO A 466 18.90 -37.42 -23.40
CA PRO A 466 17.81 -36.59 -23.88
C PRO A 466 16.72 -37.37 -24.64
N SER A 467 16.99 -38.60 -25.08
CA SER A 467 16.01 -39.45 -25.77
C SER A 467 14.97 -40.07 -24.83
N GLU A 468 15.34 -40.40 -23.58
CA GLU A 468 14.36 -40.92 -22.61
C GLU A 468 13.39 -39.81 -22.15
N LEU A 469 13.89 -38.57 -21.97
CA LEU A 469 13.05 -37.42 -21.58
C LEU A 469 11.91 -37.15 -22.58
N SER A 470 12.13 -37.32 -23.88
CA SER A 470 11.10 -37.10 -24.91
C SER A 470 10.01 -38.17 -24.93
N SER A 471 10.29 -39.38 -24.43
CA SER A 471 9.30 -40.45 -24.28
C SER A 471 8.34 -40.19 -23.12
N VAL A 472 8.83 -39.56 -22.04
CA VAL A 472 8.02 -39.24 -20.85
C VAL A 472 7.09 -38.04 -21.10
N SER A 473 7.51 -37.04 -21.87
CA SER A 473 6.63 -35.93 -22.25
C SER A 473 5.41 -36.42 -23.05
N ALA A 474 5.59 -37.37 -23.96
CA ALA A 474 4.51 -37.96 -24.76
C ALA A 474 3.46 -38.73 -23.93
N ILE A 475 3.79 -39.14 -22.70
CA ILE A 475 2.86 -39.81 -21.78
C ILE A 475 2.08 -38.78 -20.93
N SER A 476 2.60 -37.56 -20.78
CA SER A 476 1.97 -36.47 -20.03
C SER A 476 0.98 -35.62 -20.86
N GLU A 477 0.88 -35.87 -22.16
CA GLU A 477 -0.05 -35.17 -23.09
C GLU A 477 -1.28 -36.03 -23.49
N ALA A 478 -1.49 -37.16 -22.80
CA ALA A 478 -2.78 -37.85 -22.85
C ALA A 478 -3.84 -37.07 -22.01
N PRO A 479 -5.09 -36.94 -22.49
CA PRO A 479 -6.06 -35.96 -21.99
C PRO A 479 -6.77 -36.32 -20.67
#